data_AF-A0A257VKB0-F1
#
_entry.id   AF-A0A257VKB0-F1
#
_cell.length_a   1.000
_cell.length_b   1.000
_cell.length_c   1.000
_cell.angle_alpha   90.00
_cell.angle_beta   90.00
_cell.angle_gamma   90.00
#
_symmetry.space_group_name_H-M   'P 1'
#
loop_
_entity.id
_entity.type
_entity.pdbx_description
1 polymer ?
#
loop_
_entity_poly.entity_id
_entity_poly.type
_entity_poly.pdbx_seq_one_letter_code
_entity_poly.pdbx_strand_id
1 'polypeptide(L)'
;TANAMTPENFEWVKALPKGPVLVDEYAVVHGSPRDEDEYVIEGPEVRVAMEAATQELTFFGHTHLQGGFQLKQRKVIAIGPPFPDESEYTFQLSPDYRYLVNPGSAGQPRDGDWRVGAAVYDSAGKTVRLLRVSYDLETAQQKIRDAGLPTLLADRLARGY
;
A
#
# COMPACT_ATOMS: atom_id res chain seq x y z
N THR A 1 1.38 -22.61 -8.39
CA THR A 1 0.41 -21.53 -8.11
C THR A 1 -0.35 -21.10 -9.36
N ALA A 2 0.24 -21.07 -10.57
CA ALA A 2 -0.51 -20.78 -11.80
C ALA A 2 -1.74 -21.70 -12.03
N ASN A 3 -1.65 -22.97 -11.61
CA ASN A 3 -2.71 -23.96 -11.78
C ASN A 3 -3.89 -23.83 -10.79
N ALA A 4 -3.83 -22.89 -9.82
CA ALA A 4 -4.91 -22.66 -8.86
C ALA A 4 -5.93 -21.60 -9.34
N MET A 5 -5.62 -20.89 -10.42
CA MET A 5 -6.48 -19.83 -10.94
C MET A 5 -7.47 -20.42 -11.94
N THR A 6 -8.76 -20.13 -11.77
CA THR A 6 -9.78 -20.47 -12.77
C THR A 6 -9.54 -19.64 -14.05
N PRO A 7 -9.95 -20.12 -15.23
CA PRO A 7 -9.85 -19.34 -16.46
C PRO A 7 -10.56 -17.99 -16.37
N GLU A 8 -11.70 -17.94 -15.68
CA GLU A 8 -12.45 -16.71 -15.41
C GLU A 8 -11.62 -15.70 -14.61
N ASN A 9 -11.00 -16.13 -13.49
CA ASN A 9 -10.16 -15.25 -12.68
C ASN A 9 -8.92 -14.77 -13.46
N PHE A 10 -8.36 -15.64 -14.32
CA PHE A 10 -7.21 -15.29 -15.15
C PHE A 10 -7.54 -14.18 -16.15
N GLU A 11 -8.65 -14.32 -16.89
CA GLU A 11 -9.09 -13.29 -17.82
C GLU A 11 -9.51 -12.00 -17.11
N TRP A 12 -10.11 -12.11 -15.91
CA TRP A 12 -10.43 -10.95 -15.09
C TRP A 12 -9.18 -10.16 -14.67
N VAL A 13 -8.16 -10.81 -14.12
CA VAL A 13 -6.89 -10.14 -13.73
C VAL A 13 -6.21 -9.50 -14.93
N LYS A 14 -6.19 -10.20 -16.08
CA LYS A 14 -5.58 -9.71 -17.32
C LYS A 14 -6.28 -8.47 -17.88
N ALA A 15 -7.58 -8.31 -17.61
CA ALA A 15 -8.37 -7.17 -18.05
C ALA A 15 -8.22 -5.93 -17.14
N LEU A 16 -7.56 -6.05 -15.97
CA LEU A 16 -7.35 -4.92 -15.08
C LEU A 16 -6.49 -3.85 -15.75
N PRO A 17 -6.83 -2.55 -15.60
CA PRO A 17 -6.06 -1.48 -16.20
C PRO A 17 -4.67 -1.39 -15.58
N LYS A 18 -3.67 -1.15 -16.45
CA LYS A 18 -2.34 -0.72 -16.01
C LYS A 18 -2.45 0.74 -15.54
N GLY A 19 -2.06 1.02 -14.31
CA GLY A 19 -2.01 2.35 -13.74
C GLY A 19 -0.84 3.21 -14.23
N PRO A 20 -0.80 4.49 -13.82
CA PRO A 20 -1.74 5.12 -12.88
C PRO A 20 -3.15 5.29 -13.46
N VAL A 21 -4.15 4.87 -12.68
CA VAL A 21 -5.57 5.07 -13.02
C VAL A 21 -6.09 6.28 -12.26
N LEU A 22 -6.70 7.23 -12.96
CA LEU A 22 -7.38 8.36 -12.33
C LEU A 22 -8.75 7.92 -11.84
N VAL A 23 -9.01 8.14 -10.54
CA VAL A 23 -10.30 7.90 -9.89
C VAL A 23 -10.75 9.23 -9.30
N ASP A 24 -11.68 9.88 -10.00
CA ASP A 24 -12.12 11.25 -9.71
C ASP A 24 -10.94 12.25 -9.63
N GLU A 25 -10.52 12.59 -8.41
CA GLU A 25 -9.51 13.61 -8.09
C GLU A 25 -8.17 13.02 -7.60
N TYR A 26 -8.06 11.69 -7.50
CA TYR A 26 -6.84 11.02 -7.06
C TYR A 26 -6.41 9.93 -8.05
N ALA A 27 -5.13 9.57 -8.04
CA ALA A 27 -4.61 8.48 -8.86
C ALA A 27 -4.35 7.23 -8.01
N VAL A 28 -4.41 6.04 -8.63
CA VAL A 28 -4.05 4.77 -8.02
C VAL A 28 -3.08 4.02 -8.94
N VAL A 29 -2.00 3.48 -8.38
CA VAL A 29 -1.00 2.69 -9.09
C VAL A 29 -0.47 1.56 -8.20
N HIS A 30 0.02 0.47 -8.78
CA HIS A 30 0.56 -0.63 -7.97
C HIS A 30 1.92 -0.29 -7.34
N GLY A 31 2.94 0.02 -8.16
CA GLY A 31 4.30 0.33 -7.74
C GLY A 31 4.55 1.83 -7.61
N SER A 32 4.99 2.48 -8.70
CA SER A 32 5.21 3.92 -8.75
C SER A 32 4.41 4.57 -9.89
N PRO A 33 4.22 5.90 -9.86
CA PRO A 33 3.63 6.64 -10.98
C PRO A 33 4.40 6.55 -12.31
N ARG A 34 5.64 6.05 -12.29
CA ARG A 34 6.49 5.86 -13.49
C ARG A 34 6.46 4.43 -14.00
N ASP A 35 6.48 3.48 -13.09
CA ASP A 35 6.54 2.06 -13.36
C ASP A 35 5.83 1.27 -12.27
N GLU A 36 4.92 0.38 -12.66
CA GLU A 36 4.08 -0.38 -11.73
C GLU A 36 4.84 -1.44 -10.94
N ASP A 37 6.04 -1.82 -11.39
CA ASP A 37 6.90 -2.79 -10.72
C ASP A 37 8.00 -2.13 -9.86
N GLU A 38 8.01 -0.79 -9.78
CA GLU A 38 9.02 -0.05 -9.00
C GLU A 38 8.65 -0.02 -7.50
N TYR A 39 9.64 -0.35 -6.65
CA TYR A 39 9.54 -0.20 -5.20
C TYR A 39 9.94 1.22 -4.78
N VAL A 40 9.01 1.99 -4.21
CA VAL A 40 9.29 3.33 -3.67
C VAL A 40 9.36 3.26 -2.14
N ILE A 41 10.58 3.25 -1.58
CA ILE A 41 10.81 3.07 -0.13
C ILE A 41 11.63 4.23 0.47
N GLU A 42 12.79 4.52 -0.08
CA GLU A 42 13.66 5.61 0.39
C GLU A 42 14.59 6.05 -0.74
N GLY A 43 15.37 7.11 -0.53
CA GLY A 43 16.40 7.52 -1.49
C GLY A 43 15.92 8.43 -2.63
N PRO A 44 16.75 8.60 -3.68
CA PRO A 44 16.47 9.49 -4.80
C PRO A 44 15.22 9.10 -5.61
N GLU A 45 14.87 7.81 -5.65
CA GLU A 45 13.71 7.26 -6.38
C GLU A 45 12.40 7.87 -5.88
N VAL A 46 12.30 8.15 -4.58
CA VAL A 46 11.13 8.80 -3.98
C VAL A 46 10.85 10.15 -4.63
N ARG A 47 11.86 10.99 -4.81
CA ARG A 47 11.69 12.30 -5.45
C ARG A 47 11.18 12.13 -6.87
N VAL A 48 11.75 11.19 -7.59
CA VAL A 48 11.44 10.93 -8.99
C VAL A 48 10.00 10.42 -9.14
N ALA A 49 9.53 9.54 -8.23
CA ALA A 49 8.14 9.11 -8.16
C ALA A 49 7.19 10.27 -7.78
N MET A 50 7.55 11.09 -6.79
CA MET A 50 6.77 12.27 -6.38
C MET A 50 6.65 13.33 -7.48
N GLU A 51 7.69 13.51 -8.28
CA GLU A 51 7.67 14.44 -9.42
C GLU A 51 6.78 13.92 -10.55
N ALA A 52 6.75 12.61 -10.77
CA ALA A 52 5.88 11.94 -11.74
C ALA A 52 4.40 11.84 -11.31
N ALA A 53 4.12 11.86 -10.00
CA ALA A 53 2.75 11.96 -9.48
C ALA A 53 2.14 13.33 -9.84
N THR A 54 1.23 13.37 -10.81
CA THR A 54 0.62 14.62 -11.30
C THR A 54 -0.60 15.04 -10.48
N GLN A 55 -1.26 14.11 -9.80
CA GLN A 55 -2.40 14.41 -8.93
C GLN A 55 -1.94 14.86 -7.54
N GLU A 56 -2.78 15.64 -6.84
CA GLU A 56 -2.52 16.06 -5.46
C GLU A 56 -2.37 14.86 -4.53
N LEU A 57 -3.16 13.81 -4.76
CA LEU A 57 -3.12 12.56 -4.04
C LEU A 57 -2.96 11.39 -5.01
N THR A 58 -1.94 10.57 -4.78
CA THR A 58 -1.75 9.30 -5.47
C THR A 58 -1.59 8.17 -4.45
N PHE A 59 -2.38 7.12 -4.56
CA PHE A 59 -2.19 5.89 -3.80
C PHE A 59 -1.28 4.94 -4.55
N PHE A 60 -0.31 4.38 -3.83
CA PHE A 60 0.59 3.35 -4.35
C PHE A 60 0.68 2.15 -3.40
N GLY A 61 1.33 1.07 -3.82
CA GLY A 61 1.45 -0.16 -3.06
C GLY A 61 2.80 -0.84 -3.25
N HIS A 62 2.78 -2.12 -3.62
CA HIS A 62 3.92 -2.99 -3.96
C HIS A 62 4.92 -3.30 -2.82
N THR A 63 5.33 -2.31 -2.04
CA THR A 63 6.34 -2.44 -0.98
C THR A 63 5.84 -3.20 0.24
N HIS A 64 4.52 -3.16 0.48
CA HIS A 64 3.85 -3.63 1.69
C HIS A 64 4.26 -2.86 2.97
N LEU A 65 4.81 -1.66 2.82
CA LEU A 65 5.16 -0.76 3.91
C LEU A 65 4.12 0.38 3.95
N GLN A 66 3.38 0.50 5.04
CA GLN A 66 2.37 1.56 5.17
C GLN A 66 3.04 2.92 5.44
N GLY A 67 2.48 3.99 4.88
CA GLY A 67 3.01 5.35 5.05
C GLY A 67 3.05 6.08 3.72
N GLY A 68 4.18 6.68 3.37
CA GLY A 68 4.40 7.30 2.07
C GLY A 68 5.20 8.59 2.17
N PHE A 69 4.87 9.55 1.31
CA PHE A 69 5.65 10.78 1.16
C PHE A 69 4.76 11.97 0.80
N GLN A 70 5.17 13.15 1.25
CA GLN A 70 4.61 14.42 0.84
C GLN A 70 5.71 15.33 0.26
N LEU A 71 5.38 16.04 -0.81
CA LEU A 71 6.28 16.95 -1.51
C LEU A 71 5.71 18.36 -1.47
N LYS A 72 6.46 19.29 -0.86
CA LYS A 72 6.22 20.74 -0.98
C LYS A 72 7.42 21.39 -1.63
N GLN A 73 7.18 22.06 -2.75
CA GLN A 73 8.22 22.65 -3.61
C GLN A 73 9.28 21.59 -4.00
N ARG A 74 10.43 21.56 -3.33
CA ARG A 74 11.52 20.60 -3.56
C ARG A 74 11.82 19.73 -2.35
N LYS A 75 11.07 19.85 -1.25
CA LYS A 75 11.29 19.08 -0.02
C LYS A 75 10.33 17.90 0.03
N VAL A 76 10.90 16.70 0.06
CA VAL A 76 10.18 15.45 0.35
C VAL A 76 10.22 15.22 1.85
N ILE A 77 9.08 14.85 2.44
CA ILE A 77 8.95 14.48 3.85
C ILE A 77 8.24 13.12 3.88
N ALA A 78 8.79 12.18 4.64
CA ALA A 78 8.18 10.87 4.83
C ALA A 78 6.92 10.96 5.71
N ILE A 79 5.96 10.11 5.39
CA ILE A 79 4.76 9.84 6.17
C ILE A 79 4.95 8.43 6.74
N GLY A 80 4.97 8.31 8.07
CA GLY A 80 5.06 7.02 8.74
C GLY A 80 3.70 6.31 8.85
N PRO A 81 3.70 5.01 9.20
CA PRO A 81 2.50 4.32 9.67
C PRO A 81 2.04 4.87 11.04
N PRO A 82 0.89 4.44 11.57
CA PRO A 82 0.54 4.62 12.98
C PRO A 82 1.69 4.15 13.90
N PHE A 83 1.82 4.77 15.07
CA PHE A 83 2.81 4.30 16.04
C PHE A 83 2.48 2.87 16.50
N PRO A 84 3.45 2.08 17.02
CA PRO A 84 3.26 0.66 17.32
C PRO A 84 2.04 0.34 18.20
N ASP A 85 1.71 1.22 19.15
CA ASP A 85 0.58 1.05 20.08
C ASP A 85 -0.73 1.68 19.58
N GLU A 86 -0.72 2.28 18.39
CA GLU A 86 -1.88 2.90 17.76
C GLU A 86 -2.48 1.99 16.69
N SER A 87 -3.79 2.12 16.47
CA SER A 87 -4.51 1.45 15.39
C SER A 87 -4.78 2.36 14.20
N GLU A 88 -4.55 3.67 14.34
CA GLU A 88 -4.81 4.62 13.28
C GLU A 88 -3.95 5.88 13.39
N TYR A 89 -3.66 6.49 12.25
CA TYR A 89 -3.00 7.79 12.15
C TYR A 89 -3.67 8.58 11.04
N THR A 90 -4.14 9.79 11.36
CA THR A 90 -4.85 10.66 10.42
C THR A 90 -4.06 11.92 10.16
N PHE A 91 -3.96 12.31 8.90
CA PHE A 91 -3.36 13.57 8.49
C PHE A 91 -4.24 14.32 7.49
N GLN A 92 -4.14 15.64 7.56
CA GLN A 92 -4.84 16.56 6.67
C GLN A 92 -4.05 16.76 5.38
N LEU A 93 -4.73 16.69 4.24
CA LEU A 93 -4.18 17.09 2.97
C LEU A 93 -4.24 18.62 2.84
N SER A 94 -3.15 19.20 2.37
CA SER A 94 -3.03 20.63 2.11
C SER A 94 -2.74 20.85 0.62
N PRO A 95 -3.35 21.87 -0.01
CA PRO A 95 -3.16 22.16 -1.44
C PRO A 95 -1.71 22.58 -1.79
N ASP A 96 -0.89 22.91 -0.78
CA ASP A 96 0.52 23.22 -0.96
C ASP A 96 1.41 21.98 -1.21
N TYR A 97 0.85 20.78 -1.04
CA TYR A 97 1.56 19.52 -1.06
C TYR A 97 1.00 18.58 -2.11
N ARG A 98 1.88 17.75 -2.68
CA ARG A 98 1.48 16.50 -3.35
C ARG A 98 1.78 15.34 -2.43
N TYR A 99 0.95 14.31 -2.48
CA TYR A 99 0.99 13.15 -1.60
C TYR A 99 1.06 11.86 -2.41
N LEU A 100 2.01 10.99 -2.04
CA LEU A 100 2.10 9.62 -2.52
C LEU A 100 1.97 8.70 -1.31
N VAL A 101 0.81 8.07 -1.17
CA VAL A 101 0.42 7.37 0.06
C VAL A 101 0.32 5.86 -0.18
N ASN A 102 0.99 5.09 0.67
CA ASN A 102 0.89 3.64 0.70
C ASN A 102 -0.06 3.21 1.83
N PRO A 103 -1.19 2.55 1.53
CA PRO A 103 -2.08 2.05 2.57
C PRO A 103 -1.45 0.90 3.36
N GLY A 104 -0.36 0.31 2.88
CA GLY A 104 0.24 -0.91 3.42
C GLY A 104 -0.29 -2.15 2.71
N SER A 105 -0.29 -3.26 3.41
CA SER A 105 -0.74 -4.55 2.86
C SER A 105 -1.81 -5.18 3.75
N ALA A 106 -2.87 -5.67 3.11
CA ALA A 106 -3.92 -6.41 3.81
C ALA A 106 -3.52 -7.86 4.10
N GLY A 107 -2.71 -8.48 3.23
CA GLY A 107 -2.39 -9.90 3.34
C GLY A 107 -0.99 -10.21 3.88
N GLN A 108 -0.04 -9.29 3.73
CA GLN A 108 1.35 -9.51 4.10
C GLN A 108 2.08 -8.17 4.34
N PRO A 109 1.80 -7.46 5.43
CA PRO A 109 2.61 -6.31 5.85
C PRO A 109 4.10 -6.68 5.93
N ARG A 110 4.99 -5.72 5.67
CA ARG A 110 6.45 -5.92 5.72
C ARG A 110 7.19 -4.92 6.62
N ASP A 111 6.44 -4.22 7.47
CA ASP A 111 6.93 -3.14 8.32
C ASP A 111 7.02 -3.53 9.81
N GLY A 112 6.97 -4.83 10.12
CA GLY A 112 7.07 -5.34 11.49
C GLY A 112 5.76 -5.35 12.27
N ASP A 113 4.67 -4.84 11.70
CA ASP A 113 3.32 -4.94 12.25
C ASP A 113 2.48 -5.91 11.42
N TRP A 114 2.07 -7.03 12.03
CA TRP A 114 1.32 -8.09 11.35
C TRP A 114 -0.10 -7.67 10.99
N ARG A 115 -0.65 -6.62 11.60
CA ARG A 115 -2.02 -6.15 11.36
C ARG A 115 -2.18 -5.65 9.92
N VAL A 116 -3.38 -5.83 9.37
CA VAL A 116 -3.79 -5.31 8.06
C VAL A 116 -3.47 -3.82 7.98
N GLY A 117 -2.67 -3.42 7.00
CA GLY A 117 -2.53 -2.02 6.60
C GLY A 117 -3.62 -1.64 5.62
N ALA A 118 -4.37 -0.58 5.94
CA ALA A 118 -5.34 0.03 5.03
C ALA A 118 -5.32 1.56 5.13
N ALA A 119 -5.98 2.24 4.18
CA ALA A 119 -6.21 3.68 4.26
C ALA A 119 -7.67 4.01 3.94
N VAL A 120 -8.20 5.04 4.60
CA VAL A 120 -9.49 5.68 4.29
C VAL A 120 -9.22 7.10 3.85
N TYR A 121 -9.73 7.47 2.67
CA TYR A 121 -9.68 8.83 2.15
C TYR A 121 -11.07 9.47 2.27
N ASP A 122 -11.14 10.60 2.97
CA ASP A 122 -12.30 11.48 3.00
C ASP A 122 -12.04 12.66 2.06
N SER A 123 -12.68 12.65 0.90
CA SER A 123 -12.55 13.69 -0.13
C SER A 123 -13.19 15.02 0.26
N ALA A 124 -14.25 15.00 1.08
CA ALA A 124 -14.91 16.22 1.55
C ALA A 124 -14.08 16.92 2.62
N GLY A 125 -13.61 16.15 3.60
CA GLY A 125 -12.73 16.64 4.67
C GLY A 125 -11.27 16.80 4.25
N LYS A 126 -10.87 16.27 3.08
CA LYS A 126 -9.49 16.22 2.59
C LYS A 126 -8.53 15.59 3.61
N THR A 127 -8.92 14.46 4.19
CA THR A 127 -8.09 13.71 5.16
C THR A 127 -7.77 12.32 4.67
N VAL A 128 -6.60 11.82 5.03
CA VAL A 128 -6.24 10.41 4.88
C VAL A 128 -5.99 9.82 6.25
N ARG A 129 -6.64 8.68 6.52
CA ARG A 129 -6.49 7.92 7.74
C ARG A 129 -5.87 6.56 7.43
N LEU A 130 -4.66 6.33 7.93
CA LEU A 130 -4.00 5.03 7.90
C LEU A 130 -4.52 4.18 9.04
N LEU A 131 -4.84 2.92 8.76
CA LEU A 131 -5.47 1.99 9.70
C LEU A 131 -4.62 0.74 9.85
N ARG A 132 -4.62 0.20 11.08
CA ARG A 132 -4.12 -1.12 11.44
C ARG A 132 -5.24 -1.95 12.05
N VAL A 133 -5.62 -3.02 11.35
CA VAL A 133 -6.75 -3.87 11.74
C VAL A 133 -6.24 -5.28 12.04
N SER A 134 -6.53 -5.79 13.24
CA SER A 134 -6.24 -7.17 13.59
C SER A 134 -7.14 -8.13 12.80
N TYR A 135 -6.61 -9.32 12.50
CA TYR A 135 -7.35 -10.41 11.87
C TYR A 135 -6.98 -11.73 12.54
N ASP A 136 -7.71 -12.80 12.20
CA ASP A 136 -7.42 -14.15 12.68
C ASP A 136 -6.15 -14.69 12.00
N LEU A 137 -5.01 -14.37 12.62
CA LEU A 137 -3.68 -14.74 12.18
C LEU A 137 -3.48 -16.26 12.16
N GLU A 138 -3.94 -16.96 13.19
CA GLU A 138 -3.75 -18.41 13.32
C GLU A 138 -4.47 -19.15 12.19
N THR A 139 -5.73 -18.79 11.92
CA THR A 139 -6.48 -19.38 10.82
C THR A 139 -5.84 -19.09 9.46
N ALA A 140 -5.33 -17.88 9.25
CA ALA A 140 -4.63 -17.53 8.01
C ALA A 140 -3.34 -18.35 7.82
N GLN A 141 -2.55 -18.51 8.88
CA GLN A 141 -1.35 -19.34 8.87
C GLN A 141 -1.66 -20.81 8.62
N GLN A 142 -2.73 -21.33 9.25
CA GLN A 142 -3.13 -22.72 9.09
C GLN A 142 -3.54 -23.01 7.64
N LYS A 143 -4.30 -22.11 7.00
CA LYS A 143 -4.66 -22.22 5.57
C LYS A 143 -3.44 -22.33 4.65
N ILE A 144 -2.37 -21.59 4.94
CA ILE A 144 -1.11 -21.67 4.17
C ILE A 144 -0.46 -23.05 4.35
N ARG A 145 -0.43 -23.56 5.59
CA ARG A 145 0.12 -24.90 5.91
C ARG A 145 -0.69 -26.02 5.26
N ASP A 146 -2.02 -25.96 5.36
CA ASP A 146 -2.94 -26.95 4.79
C ASP A 146 -2.86 -26.99 3.25
N ALA A 147 -2.53 -25.85 2.62
CA ALA A 147 -2.27 -25.77 1.19
C ALA A 147 -0.91 -26.37 0.75
N GLY A 148 -0.11 -26.89 1.68
CA GLY A 148 1.21 -27.47 1.40
C GLY A 148 2.27 -26.45 0.96
N LEU A 149 2.04 -25.16 1.24
CA LEU A 149 2.99 -24.10 0.93
C LEU A 149 4.15 -24.09 1.95
N PRO A 150 5.32 -23.53 1.60
CA PRO A 150 6.44 -23.42 2.54
C PRO A 150 6.02 -22.77 3.86
N THR A 151 6.33 -23.41 4.98
CA THR A 151 5.93 -22.97 6.34
C THR A 151 6.39 -21.56 6.66
N LEU A 152 7.55 -21.15 6.12
CA LEU A 152 8.07 -19.79 6.24
C LEU A 152 7.05 -18.72 5.79
N LEU A 153 6.20 -19.01 4.80
CA LEU A 153 5.18 -18.08 4.32
C LEU A 153 4.06 -17.86 5.34
N ALA A 154 3.77 -18.85 6.18
CA ALA A 154 2.84 -18.72 7.29
C ALA A 154 3.52 -18.00 8.45
N ASP A 155 4.73 -18.43 8.82
CA ASP A 155 5.42 -17.93 10.02
C ASP A 155 5.76 -16.44 9.91
N ARG A 156 6.02 -15.94 8.70
CA ARG A 156 6.31 -14.52 8.47
C ARG A 156 5.12 -13.59 8.69
N LEU A 157 3.88 -14.07 8.57
CA LEU A 157 2.69 -13.26 8.83
C LEU A 157 2.71 -12.68 10.25
N ALA A 158 3.08 -13.50 11.24
CA ALA A 158 3.16 -13.09 12.64
C ALA A 158 4.25 -12.04 12.92
N ARG A 159 5.22 -11.92 12.00
CA ARG A 159 6.33 -10.95 12.11
C ARG A 159 6.08 -9.67 11.32
N GLY A 160 5.05 -9.63 10.47
CA GLY A 160 4.90 -8.56 9.47
C GLY A 160 6.10 -8.49 8.53
N TYR A 161 6.44 -9.61 7.87
CA TYR A 161 7.55 -9.78 6.92
C TYR A 161 7.15 -10.65 5.71
#